data_AF-A0A3Q1CGD3-F1
#
_entry.id   AF-A0A3Q1CGD3-F1
#
_cell.length_a   1.000
_cell.length_b   1.000
_cell.length_c   1.000
_cell.angle_alpha   90.00
_cell.angle_beta   90.00
_cell.angle_gamma   90.00
#
_symmetry.space_group_name_H-M   'P 1'
#
loop_
_entity.id
_entity.type
_entity.pdbx_description
1 polymer ?
#
loop_
_entity_poly.entity_id
_entity_poly.type
_entity_poly.pdbx_seq_one_letter_code
_entity_poly.pdbx_strand_id
1 'polypeptide(L)'
;MIHALYHENEWECLCVSSIARLKISIYLYLYLYIYALFFVFVFLLFHPGWMHAGYPIMTHRSTAAELVSTDHARSKGLWGPIHELGHNQQRACWEFPPNTTECTCNLWSVYVHEQVLGINRAQVEKARAEDYAKGGRKLSSWDTFVALETYMQLQDKFGWDAFKRVFAAYHKINNFPNDNHGKMNLYAETFSQAVGMNLTGFFKAWGWPIQAATEEKLSKLLPWSDHPMVQFG
;
A
#
# COMPACT_ATOMS: atom_id res chain seq x y z
N MET A 1 -20.98 9.54 44.16
CA MET A 1 -19.71 10.06 43.61
C MET A 1 -19.13 8.97 42.75
N ILE A 2 -18.71 9.31 41.53
CA ILE A 2 -18.15 8.44 40.48
C ILE A 2 -19.21 7.83 39.54
N HIS A 3 -19.74 8.73 38.72
CA HIS A 3 -20.17 8.51 37.36
C HIS A 3 -18.94 8.64 36.44
N ALA A 4 -18.94 7.96 35.29
CA ALA A 4 -17.94 7.99 34.21
C ALA A 4 -16.67 7.15 34.42
N LEU A 5 -16.57 6.04 33.68
CA LEU A 5 -15.36 5.51 33.01
C LEU A 5 -15.71 4.28 32.13
N TYR A 6 -16.90 4.28 31.51
CA TYR A 6 -17.27 3.35 30.44
C TYR A 6 -17.42 4.18 29.18
N HIS A 7 -16.38 4.24 28.36
CA HIS A 7 -16.33 4.63 26.94
C HIS A 7 -14.91 5.17 26.67
N GLU A 8 -14.02 4.34 26.14
CA GLU A 8 -12.94 4.76 25.21
C GLU A 8 -12.01 3.62 24.74
N ASN A 9 -12.02 2.42 25.34
CA ASN A 9 -10.94 1.44 25.08
C ASN A 9 -11.30 0.19 24.25
N GLU A 10 -12.46 0.13 23.57
CA GLU A 10 -12.79 -1.02 22.71
C GLU A 10 -12.28 -0.90 21.26
N TRP A 11 -11.89 0.31 20.82
CA TRP A 11 -11.41 0.54 19.44
C TRP A 11 -9.89 0.42 19.26
N GLU A 12 -9.10 0.53 20.33
CA GLU A 12 -7.67 0.22 20.30
C GLU A 12 -7.42 -1.27 20.05
N CYS A 13 -8.33 -2.15 20.47
CA CYS A 13 -8.21 -3.60 20.29
C CYS A 13 -8.29 -4.09 18.83
N LEU A 14 -8.91 -3.33 17.91
CA LEU A 14 -9.05 -3.75 16.50
C LEU A 14 -7.94 -3.22 15.57
N CYS A 15 -7.28 -2.11 15.92
CA CYS A 15 -6.09 -1.64 15.19
C CYS A 15 -4.80 -2.34 15.67
N VAL A 16 -4.77 -2.79 16.92
CA VAL A 16 -3.61 -3.47 17.53
C VAL A 16 -3.65 -4.99 17.30
N SER A 17 -4.81 -5.59 17.00
CA SER A 17 -4.93 -7.04 16.73
C SER A 17 -4.30 -7.50 15.42
N SER A 18 -4.17 -6.62 14.41
CA SER A 18 -3.55 -6.97 13.12
C SER A 18 -2.03 -6.78 13.08
N ILE A 19 -1.43 -6.06 14.04
CA ILE A 19 0.00 -5.70 13.96
C ILE A 19 0.78 -5.93 15.28
N ALA A 20 0.15 -6.06 16.45
CA ALA A 20 0.87 -6.21 17.72
C ALA A 20 1.04 -7.65 18.25
N ARG A 21 0.58 -8.69 17.54
CA ARG A 21 0.97 -10.09 17.81
C ARG A 21 2.28 -10.49 17.10
N LEU A 22 3.21 -9.55 16.94
CA LEU A 22 4.32 -9.69 15.98
C LEU A 22 5.72 -9.75 16.59
N LYS A 23 5.86 -10.12 17.88
CA LYS A 23 7.21 -10.43 18.44
C LYS A 23 7.36 -11.74 19.21
N ILE A 24 6.28 -12.47 19.55
CA ILE A 24 6.38 -13.84 20.08
C ILE A 24 5.22 -14.68 19.50
N SER A 25 5.25 -14.92 18.18
CA SER A 25 4.41 -15.95 17.55
C SER A 25 4.65 -16.17 16.06
N ILE A 26 5.68 -15.62 15.41
CA ILE A 26 5.75 -15.63 13.93
C ILE A 26 5.80 -17.05 13.31
N TYR A 27 6.46 -18.02 13.97
CA TYR A 27 6.46 -19.40 13.47
C TYR A 27 5.14 -20.14 13.68
N LEU A 28 4.43 -19.87 14.79
CA LEU A 28 3.14 -20.50 15.07
C LEU A 28 1.98 -19.80 14.34
N TYR A 29 2.08 -18.49 14.10
CA TYR A 29 1.09 -17.69 13.36
C TYR A 29 1.23 -17.88 11.87
N LEU A 30 2.43 -18.01 11.27
CA LEU A 30 2.48 -18.47 9.87
C LEU A 30 1.85 -19.85 9.75
N TYR A 31 2.15 -20.77 10.66
CA TYR A 31 1.56 -22.11 10.65
C TYR A 31 0.02 -22.08 10.83
N LEU A 32 -0.49 -21.36 11.83
CA LEU A 32 -1.93 -21.25 12.12
C LEU A 32 -2.69 -20.32 11.18
N TYR A 33 -2.07 -19.32 10.56
CA TYR A 33 -2.70 -18.43 9.58
C TYR A 33 -2.73 -19.07 8.20
N ILE A 34 -1.69 -19.85 7.85
CA ILE A 34 -1.73 -20.79 6.71
C ILE A 34 -2.77 -21.89 6.96
N TYR A 35 -2.94 -22.39 8.19
CA TYR A 35 -4.00 -23.35 8.56
C TYR A 35 -5.41 -22.73 8.67
N ALA A 36 -5.54 -21.45 9.05
CA ALA A 36 -6.83 -20.75 9.07
C ALA A 36 -7.27 -20.35 7.65
N LEU A 37 -6.31 -20.08 6.75
CA LEU A 37 -6.53 -19.97 5.30
C LEU A 37 -7.02 -21.28 4.67
N PHE A 38 -6.80 -22.43 5.32
CA PHE A 38 -7.31 -23.73 4.88
C PHE A 38 -8.84 -23.88 5.04
N PHE A 39 -9.52 -22.97 5.75
CA PHE A 39 -10.99 -22.95 5.86
C PHE A 39 -11.69 -22.03 4.83
N VAL A 40 -10.93 -21.29 4.01
CA VAL A 40 -11.48 -20.61 2.83
C VAL A 40 -11.34 -21.58 1.65
N PHE A 41 -12.40 -22.34 1.41
CA PHE A 41 -12.49 -23.38 0.38
C PHE A 41 -11.85 -22.96 -0.96
N VAL A 42 -10.78 -23.64 -1.34
CA VAL A 42 -10.24 -23.68 -2.70
C VAL A 42 -11.24 -24.47 -3.56
N PHE A 43 -12.06 -23.79 -4.36
CA PHE A 43 -12.86 -24.44 -5.40
C PHE A 43 -12.24 -24.17 -6.77
N LEU A 44 -12.05 -25.23 -7.56
CA LEU A 44 -11.44 -25.21 -8.89
C LEU A 44 -12.44 -24.71 -9.93
N LEU A 45 -12.18 -23.59 -10.63
CA LEU A 45 -12.73 -23.33 -11.98
C LEU A 45 -11.91 -22.28 -12.75
N PHE A 46 -11.85 -22.47 -14.08
CA PHE A 46 -11.08 -21.70 -15.08
C PHE A 46 -11.44 -20.20 -15.07
N HIS A 47 -10.47 -19.35 -14.75
CA HIS A 47 -10.49 -17.90 -14.98
C HIS A 47 -9.33 -17.54 -15.92
N PRO A 48 -9.45 -16.52 -16.80
CA PRO A 48 -8.39 -16.17 -17.76
C PRO A 48 -7.12 -15.53 -17.15
N GLY A 49 -7.07 -15.34 -15.82
CA GLY A 49 -5.89 -14.83 -15.08
C GLY A 49 -5.08 -15.95 -14.39
N TRP A 50 -3.81 -15.67 -14.06
CA TRP A 50 -2.91 -16.64 -13.38
C TRP A 50 -3.35 -16.92 -11.93
N MET A 51 -3.84 -15.88 -11.25
CA MET A 51 -4.50 -15.94 -9.94
C MET A 51 -5.63 -14.89 -9.88
N HIS A 52 -6.51 -14.97 -8.88
CA HIS A 52 -7.59 -14.01 -8.67
C HIS A 52 -7.86 -13.77 -7.17
N ALA A 53 -8.02 -12.51 -6.80
CA ALA A 53 -8.48 -12.06 -5.48
C ALA A 53 -10.01 -11.96 -5.38
N GLY A 54 -10.59 -12.48 -4.30
CA GLY A 54 -12.02 -12.38 -4.03
C GLY A 54 -12.47 -13.35 -2.92
N TYR A 55 -13.77 -13.50 -2.75
CA TYR A 55 -14.34 -14.57 -1.92
C TYR A 55 -14.96 -15.62 -2.86
N PRO A 56 -14.21 -16.68 -3.25
CA PRO A 56 -12.89 -17.12 -2.77
C PRO A 56 -11.68 -16.57 -3.55
N ILE A 57 -10.49 -16.67 -2.93
CA ILE A 57 -9.19 -16.47 -3.59
C ILE A 57 -8.89 -17.71 -4.43
N MET A 58 -8.44 -17.52 -5.67
CA MET A 58 -8.24 -18.60 -6.64
C MET A 58 -6.80 -18.58 -7.14
N THR A 59 -6.16 -19.76 -7.23
CA THR A 59 -4.79 -19.89 -7.71
C THR A 59 -4.62 -21.16 -8.56
N HIS A 60 -3.65 -21.16 -9.48
CA HIS A 60 -3.32 -22.33 -10.27
C HIS A 60 -2.69 -23.43 -9.38
N ARG A 61 -2.96 -24.72 -9.72
CA ARG A 61 -2.52 -25.88 -8.91
C ARG A 61 -1.00 -25.94 -8.71
N SER A 62 -0.21 -25.47 -9.68
CA SER A 62 1.25 -25.41 -9.57
C SER A 62 1.73 -24.46 -8.48
N THR A 63 0.99 -23.37 -8.24
CA THR A 63 1.31 -22.34 -7.23
C THR A 63 1.01 -22.82 -5.80
N ALA A 64 0.16 -23.83 -5.63
CA ALA A 64 -0.19 -24.37 -4.32
C ALA A 64 1.03 -24.99 -3.60
N ALA A 65 1.95 -25.61 -4.35
CA ALA A 65 3.18 -26.18 -3.78
C ALA A 65 4.19 -25.10 -3.35
N GLU A 66 4.23 -23.97 -4.07
CA GLU A 66 5.09 -22.83 -3.77
C GLU A 66 4.61 -22.09 -2.51
N LEU A 67 3.30 -21.96 -2.36
CA LEU A 67 2.65 -21.32 -1.20
C LEU A 67 2.94 -21.99 0.14
N VAL A 68 3.10 -23.32 0.15
CA VAL A 68 3.34 -24.09 1.38
C VAL A 68 4.83 -24.34 1.63
N SER A 69 5.70 -23.99 0.68
CA SER A 69 7.14 -24.20 0.79
C SER A 69 7.83 -23.01 1.44
N THR A 70 8.26 -23.19 2.69
CA THR A 70 9.02 -22.16 3.41
C THR A 70 10.37 -21.85 2.74
N ASP A 71 11.01 -22.85 2.12
CA ASP A 71 12.26 -22.66 1.37
C ASP A 71 12.03 -21.85 0.09
N HIS A 72 10.95 -22.13 -0.64
CA HIS A 72 10.58 -21.34 -1.81
C HIS A 72 10.27 -19.90 -1.43
N ALA A 73 9.43 -19.70 -0.40
CA ALA A 73 9.06 -18.37 0.08
C ALA A 73 10.29 -17.53 0.46
N ARG A 74 11.28 -18.13 1.13
CA ARG A 74 12.51 -17.44 1.55
C ARG A 74 13.49 -17.19 0.41
N SER A 75 13.55 -18.07 -0.59
CA SER A 75 14.56 -17.98 -1.66
C SER A 75 14.07 -17.28 -2.93
N LYS A 76 12.77 -17.35 -3.23
CA LYS A 76 12.16 -16.80 -4.46
C LYS A 76 11.11 -15.73 -4.17
N GLY A 77 10.64 -15.63 -2.94
CA GLY A 77 9.54 -14.74 -2.58
C GLY A 77 8.18 -15.33 -2.93
N LEU A 78 7.13 -14.55 -2.68
CA LEU A 78 5.73 -14.92 -2.90
C LEU A 78 4.96 -13.78 -3.58
N TRP A 79 5.61 -13.08 -4.51
CA TRP A 79 5.09 -11.83 -5.08
C TRP A 79 3.68 -11.98 -5.67
N GLY A 80 3.49 -12.96 -6.57
CA GLY A 80 2.20 -13.21 -7.22
C GLY A 80 1.07 -13.49 -6.22
N PRO A 81 1.23 -14.47 -5.31
CA PRO A 81 0.19 -14.72 -4.32
C PRO A 81 -0.12 -13.56 -3.38
N ILE A 82 0.89 -12.80 -2.95
CA ILE A 82 0.67 -11.65 -2.08
C ILE A 82 0.04 -10.48 -2.85
N HIS A 83 0.33 -10.33 -4.14
CA HIS A 83 -0.28 -9.33 -5.02
C HIS A 83 -1.81 -9.51 -5.05
N GLU A 84 -2.29 -10.74 -5.23
CA GLU A 84 -3.71 -11.05 -5.16
C GLU A 84 -4.31 -10.76 -3.78
N LEU A 85 -3.61 -11.13 -2.71
CA LEU A 85 -4.05 -10.78 -1.36
C LEU A 85 -4.08 -9.27 -1.14
N GLY A 86 -3.18 -8.52 -1.78
CA GLY A 86 -3.13 -7.07 -1.78
C GLY A 86 -4.39 -6.45 -2.38
N HIS A 87 -4.98 -7.05 -3.42
CA HIS A 87 -6.26 -6.58 -3.97
C HIS A 87 -7.39 -6.60 -2.93
N ASN A 88 -7.43 -7.59 -2.04
CA ASN A 88 -8.42 -7.64 -0.96
C ASN A 88 -8.25 -6.52 0.09
N GLN A 89 -7.07 -5.89 0.13
CA GLN A 89 -6.75 -4.82 1.08
C GLN A 89 -6.90 -3.43 0.47
N GLN A 90 -7.07 -3.33 -0.86
CA GLN A 90 -7.37 -2.07 -1.52
C GLN A 90 -8.73 -1.52 -1.06
N ARG A 91 -8.83 -0.21 -0.89
CA ARG A 91 -10.07 0.47 -0.54
C ARG A 91 -10.33 1.63 -1.49
N ALA A 92 -11.56 1.73 -1.98
CA ALA A 92 -11.99 2.74 -2.95
C ALA A 92 -11.66 4.20 -2.54
N CYS A 93 -11.51 4.49 -1.24
CA CYS A 93 -11.19 5.81 -0.71
C CYS A 93 -9.79 6.33 -1.03
N TRP A 94 -8.84 5.45 -1.35
CA TRP A 94 -7.47 5.82 -1.73
C TRP A 94 -7.04 5.24 -3.09
N GLU A 95 -7.93 4.52 -3.76
CA GLU A 95 -7.73 4.04 -5.13
C GLU A 95 -8.20 5.07 -6.15
N PHE A 96 -7.41 5.25 -7.21
CA PHE A 96 -7.73 6.08 -8.37
C PHE A 96 -7.61 5.26 -9.67
N PRO A 97 -8.62 4.41 -9.97
CA PRO A 97 -8.62 3.55 -11.15
C PRO A 97 -8.63 4.34 -12.47
N PRO A 98 -8.01 3.82 -13.55
CA PRO A 98 -7.31 2.54 -13.60
C PRO A 98 -5.87 2.61 -13.06
N ASN A 99 -5.36 3.80 -12.74
CA ASN A 99 -3.94 4.03 -12.49
C ASN A 99 -3.38 3.27 -11.27
N THR A 100 -4.19 2.98 -10.25
CA THR A 100 -3.72 2.29 -9.04
C THR A 100 -4.16 0.84 -8.89
N THR A 101 -5.11 0.38 -9.71
CA THR A 101 -5.77 -0.93 -9.51
C THR A 101 -4.76 -2.07 -9.39
N GLU A 102 -3.76 -2.09 -10.26
CA GLU A 102 -2.68 -3.10 -10.25
C GLU A 102 -1.44 -2.66 -9.48
N CYS A 103 -1.41 -1.42 -8.98
CA CYS A 103 -0.26 -0.81 -8.33
C CYS A 103 -0.32 -0.93 -6.81
N THR A 104 -1.35 -0.39 -6.16
CA THR A 104 -1.39 -0.29 -4.69
C THR A 104 -1.50 -1.65 -4.02
N CYS A 105 -2.07 -2.66 -4.67
CA CYS A 105 -2.03 -4.05 -4.21
C CYS A 105 -0.58 -4.55 -3.99
N ASN A 106 0.39 -4.05 -4.77
CA ASN A 106 1.80 -4.39 -4.60
C ASN A 106 2.44 -3.78 -3.34
N LEU A 107 1.80 -2.83 -2.65
CA LEU A 107 2.31 -2.34 -1.35
C LEU A 107 2.42 -3.50 -0.34
N TRP A 108 1.47 -4.44 -0.38
CA TRP A 108 1.51 -5.64 0.46
C TRP A 108 2.59 -6.62 0.00
N SER A 109 2.74 -6.80 -1.33
CA SER A 109 3.82 -7.62 -1.89
C SER A 109 5.17 -7.13 -1.39
N VAL A 110 5.45 -5.83 -1.54
CA VAL A 110 6.70 -5.24 -1.08
C VAL A 110 6.85 -5.37 0.44
N TYR A 111 5.84 -4.98 1.22
CA TYR A 111 5.91 -5.04 2.68
C TYR A 111 6.27 -6.43 3.21
N VAL A 112 5.63 -7.48 2.69
CA VAL A 112 5.89 -8.86 3.12
C VAL A 112 7.27 -9.32 2.69
N HIS A 113 7.72 -8.98 1.48
CA HIS A 113 9.06 -9.33 1.03
C HIS A 113 10.13 -8.71 1.93
N GLU A 114 10.01 -7.43 2.26
CA GLU A 114 10.99 -6.74 3.09
C GLU A 114 10.92 -7.13 4.56
N GLN A 115 9.73 -7.07 5.16
CA GLN A 115 9.56 -7.14 6.61
C GLN A 115 9.41 -8.58 7.14
N VAL A 116 9.00 -9.52 6.28
CA VAL A 116 8.74 -10.91 6.68
C VAL A 116 9.75 -11.87 6.05
N LEU A 117 10.05 -11.70 4.76
CA LEU A 117 10.94 -12.61 4.02
C LEU A 117 12.40 -12.13 3.99
N GLY A 118 12.67 -10.87 4.31
CA GLY A 118 14.01 -10.29 4.25
C GLY A 118 14.55 -10.14 2.82
N ILE A 119 13.66 -10.06 1.84
CA ILE A 119 13.98 -9.88 0.42
C ILE A 119 13.84 -8.39 0.09
N ASN A 120 14.97 -7.74 -0.18
CA ASN A 120 15.00 -6.32 -0.54
C ASN A 120 14.60 -6.11 -2.02
N ARG A 121 14.03 -4.93 -2.32
CA ARG A 121 13.71 -4.51 -3.69
C ARG A 121 14.97 -4.34 -4.55
N ALA A 122 14.84 -4.60 -5.85
CA ALA A 122 15.89 -4.31 -6.82
C ALA A 122 15.94 -2.81 -7.14
N GLN A 123 17.14 -2.23 -7.24
CA GLN A 123 17.39 -0.79 -7.46
C GLN A 123 17.13 -0.31 -8.90
N VAL A 124 16.05 -0.75 -9.55
CA VAL A 124 15.64 -0.26 -10.89
C VAL A 124 14.74 0.99 -10.83
N GLU A 125 14.47 1.44 -9.61
CA GLU A 125 13.53 2.50 -9.23
C GLU A 125 13.89 3.86 -9.85
N LYS A 126 15.18 4.25 -9.78
CA LYS A 126 15.67 5.53 -10.28
C LYS A 126 15.49 5.70 -11.80
N ALA A 127 15.84 4.67 -12.59
CA ALA A 127 15.74 4.73 -14.05
C ALA A 127 14.28 4.89 -14.51
N ARG A 128 13.35 4.18 -13.86
CA ARG A 128 11.92 4.28 -14.14
C ARG A 128 11.36 5.68 -13.87
N ALA A 129 11.71 6.26 -12.73
CA ALA A 129 11.31 7.63 -12.39
C ALA A 129 11.88 8.67 -13.36
N GLU A 130 13.13 8.49 -13.80
CA GLU A 130 13.79 9.34 -14.80
C GLU A 130 13.09 9.27 -16.16
N ASP A 131 12.81 8.06 -16.67
CA ASP A 131 12.14 7.86 -17.96
C ASP A 131 10.73 8.45 -17.95
N TYR A 132 9.99 8.26 -16.84
CA TYR A 132 8.68 8.87 -16.66
C TYR A 132 8.74 10.41 -16.68
N ALA A 133 9.72 10.99 -15.98
CA ALA A 133 9.93 12.43 -15.97
C ALA A 133 10.24 12.97 -17.37
N LYS A 134 11.17 12.33 -18.11
CA LYS A 134 11.50 12.67 -19.51
C LYS A 134 10.33 12.48 -20.46
N GLY A 135 9.44 11.53 -20.18
CA GLY A 135 8.19 11.29 -20.91
C GLY A 135 7.11 12.36 -20.70
N GLY A 136 7.39 13.41 -19.91
CA GLY A 136 6.49 14.55 -19.71
C GLY A 136 5.51 14.38 -18.55
N ARG A 137 5.77 13.45 -17.63
CA ARG A 137 5.03 13.31 -16.35
C ARG A 137 3.51 13.16 -16.55
N LYS A 138 3.11 12.39 -17.56
CA LYS A 138 1.69 12.20 -17.91
C LYS A 138 1.12 11.05 -17.09
N LEU A 139 0.10 11.31 -16.26
CA LEU A 139 -0.61 10.24 -15.53
C LEU A 139 -1.21 9.18 -16.46
N SER A 140 -1.57 9.53 -17.69
CA SER A 140 -2.04 8.58 -18.71
C SER A 140 -0.99 7.54 -19.10
N SER A 141 0.29 7.79 -18.80
CA SER A 141 1.40 6.89 -19.07
C SER A 141 1.82 6.05 -17.86
N TRP A 142 1.06 6.10 -16.75
CA TRP A 142 1.34 5.24 -15.60
C TRP A 142 1.05 3.78 -15.94
N ASP A 143 2.09 2.96 -15.88
CA ASP A 143 1.96 1.53 -15.67
C ASP A 143 2.03 1.19 -14.18
N THR A 144 1.76 -0.08 -13.85
CA THR A 144 1.80 -0.63 -12.49
C THR A 144 3.06 -0.24 -11.72
N PHE A 145 4.23 -0.34 -12.33
CA PHE A 145 5.50 -0.13 -11.64
C PHE A 145 5.89 1.35 -11.59
N VAL A 146 5.51 2.16 -12.58
CA VAL A 146 5.66 3.63 -12.52
C VAL A 146 4.79 4.21 -11.42
N ALA A 147 3.56 3.75 -11.31
CA ALA A 147 2.67 4.13 -10.21
C ALA A 147 3.26 3.68 -8.86
N LEU A 148 3.73 2.43 -8.77
CA LEU A 148 4.29 1.87 -7.53
C LEU A 148 5.52 2.66 -7.05
N GLU A 149 6.36 3.11 -7.99
CA GLU A 149 7.54 3.93 -7.73
C GLU A 149 7.21 5.21 -6.93
N THR A 150 6.06 5.84 -7.23
CA THR A 150 5.59 7.02 -6.47
C THR A 150 5.44 6.70 -4.98
N TYR A 151 4.93 5.50 -4.66
CA TYR A 151 4.76 5.06 -3.27
C TYR A 151 6.06 4.55 -2.65
N MET A 152 6.94 3.92 -3.43
CA MET A 152 8.24 3.46 -2.92
C MET A 152 9.11 4.63 -2.46
N GLN A 153 9.11 5.75 -3.19
CA GLN A 153 9.82 6.95 -2.74
C GLN A 153 9.28 7.54 -1.42
N LEU A 154 7.97 7.43 -1.19
CA LEU A 154 7.38 7.77 0.12
C LEU A 154 7.82 6.79 1.20
N GLN A 155 7.90 5.50 0.88
CA GLN A 155 8.32 4.45 1.80
C GLN A 155 9.81 4.58 2.16
N ASP A 156 10.68 4.91 1.20
CA ASP A 156 12.10 5.14 1.44
C ASP A 156 12.33 6.33 2.38
N LYS A 157 11.54 7.40 2.24
CA LYS A 157 11.66 8.61 3.05
C LYS A 157 11.06 8.46 4.44
N PHE A 158 9.87 7.87 4.54
CA PHE A 158 9.04 7.93 5.76
C PHE A 158 8.81 6.56 6.43
N GLY A 159 9.23 5.47 5.79
CA GLY A 159 9.08 4.11 6.27
C GLY A 159 7.64 3.58 6.26
N TRP A 160 7.50 2.29 6.57
CA TRP A 160 6.21 1.60 6.61
C TRP A 160 5.27 2.13 7.70
N ASP A 161 5.80 2.71 8.77
CA ASP A 161 4.97 3.29 9.84
C ASP A 161 4.19 4.53 9.37
N ALA A 162 4.68 5.26 8.36
CA ALA A 162 3.90 6.32 7.72
C ALA A 162 2.69 5.75 6.98
N PHE A 163 2.87 4.69 6.19
CA PHE A 163 1.76 4.03 5.49
C PHE A 163 0.70 3.50 6.45
N LYS A 164 1.12 2.86 7.54
CA LYS A 164 0.18 2.39 8.60
C LYS A 164 -0.64 3.54 9.16
N ARG A 165 -0.02 4.68 9.47
CA ARG A 165 -0.71 5.88 9.97
C ARG A 165 -1.68 6.46 8.94
N VAL A 166 -1.30 6.50 7.66
CA VAL A 166 -2.18 6.95 6.57
C VAL A 166 -3.39 6.05 6.43
N PHE A 167 -3.21 4.73 6.34
CA PHE A 167 -4.34 3.81 6.23
C PHE A 167 -5.25 3.85 7.47
N ALA A 168 -4.69 3.96 8.67
CA ALA A 168 -5.45 4.18 9.89
C ALA A 168 -6.27 5.48 9.86
N ALA A 169 -5.72 6.57 9.31
CA ALA A 169 -6.46 7.82 9.13
C ALA A 169 -7.65 7.64 8.19
N TYR A 170 -7.48 6.92 7.08
CA TYR A 170 -8.57 6.60 6.14
C TYR A 170 -9.67 5.69 6.71
N HIS A 171 -9.46 5.01 7.84
CA HIS A 171 -10.56 4.34 8.56
C HIS A 171 -11.44 5.31 9.34
N LYS A 172 -10.95 6.53 9.60
CA LYS A 172 -11.68 7.60 10.29
C LYS A 172 -12.34 8.60 9.33
N ILE A 173 -12.04 8.51 8.04
CA ILE A 173 -12.61 9.37 6.99
C ILE A 173 -13.93 8.74 6.52
N ASN A 174 -15.05 9.39 6.85
CA ASN A 174 -16.39 8.92 6.49
C ASN A 174 -16.84 9.41 5.09
N ASN A 175 -16.35 10.58 4.65
CA ASN A 175 -16.67 11.16 3.36
C ASN A 175 -15.37 11.39 2.58
N PHE A 176 -15.25 10.74 1.42
CA PHE A 176 -14.12 10.91 0.50
C PHE A 176 -14.63 11.20 -0.92
N PRO A 177 -13.85 11.89 -1.77
CA PRO A 177 -14.26 12.19 -3.14
C PRO A 177 -14.50 10.93 -3.97
N ASN A 178 -15.49 10.99 -4.86
CA ASN A 178 -15.79 9.88 -5.77
C ASN A 178 -14.94 9.91 -7.06
N ASP A 179 -14.34 11.07 -7.38
CA ASP A 179 -13.47 11.25 -8.55
C ASP A 179 -11.98 11.14 -8.18
N ASN A 180 -11.15 10.76 -9.16
CA ASN A 180 -9.72 10.54 -8.94
C ASN A 180 -8.97 11.83 -8.56
N HIS A 181 -9.36 12.99 -9.10
CA HIS A 181 -8.69 14.26 -8.79
C HIS A 181 -8.86 14.60 -7.31
N GLY A 182 -10.09 14.48 -6.79
CA GLY A 182 -10.39 14.67 -5.38
C GLY A 182 -9.65 13.66 -4.50
N LYS A 183 -9.61 12.38 -4.89
CA LYS A 183 -8.89 11.34 -4.11
C LYS A 183 -7.39 11.58 -4.06
N MET A 184 -6.76 11.99 -5.17
CA MET A 184 -5.34 12.35 -5.21
C MET A 184 -5.02 13.51 -4.27
N ASN A 185 -5.88 14.53 -4.24
CA ASN A 185 -5.73 15.66 -3.32
C ASN A 185 -5.93 15.25 -1.85
N LEU A 186 -6.94 14.42 -1.57
CA LEU A 186 -7.17 13.88 -0.23
C LEU A 186 -5.99 13.00 0.24
N TYR A 187 -5.41 12.20 -0.65
CA TYR A 187 -4.25 11.38 -0.35
C TYR A 187 -3.02 12.23 -0.04
N ALA A 188 -2.76 13.26 -0.86
CA ALA A 188 -1.67 14.20 -0.62
C ALA A 188 -1.83 14.93 0.72
N GLU A 189 -3.04 15.36 1.07
CA GLU A 189 -3.38 15.96 2.36
C GLU A 189 -3.16 14.98 3.52
N THR A 190 -3.77 13.80 3.44
CA THR A 190 -3.72 12.77 4.50
C THR A 190 -2.29 12.32 4.76
N PHE A 191 -1.51 12.07 3.71
CA PHE A 191 -0.12 11.65 3.85
C PHE A 191 0.73 12.78 4.44
N SER A 192 0.61 14.01 3.91
CA SER A 192 1.36 15.17 4.41
C SER A 192 1.12 15.42 5.90
N GLN A 193 -0.14 15.33 6.33
CA GLN A 193 -0.51 15.45 7.74
C GLN A 193 0.06 14.30 8.58
N ALA A 194 0.00 13.07 8.09
CA ALA A 194 0.55 11.91 8.79
C ALA A 194 2.07 12.05 9.01
N VAL A 195 2.82 12.58 8.04
CA VAL A 195 4.28 12.72 8.16
C VAL A 195 4.76 14.08 8.67
N GLY A 196 3.86 15.05 8.83
CA GLY A 196 4.20 16.40 9.29
C GLY A 196 5.05 17.19 8.29
N MET A 197 4.93 16.89 6.99
CA MET A 197 5.71 17.50 5.91
C MET A 197 4.79 17.80 4.73
N ASN A 198 4.97 18.93 4.06
CA ASN A 198 4.20 19.28 2.89
C ASN A 198 4.72 18.52 1.65
N LEU A 199 3.92 17.56 1.16
CA LEU A 199 4.26 16.69 0.03
C LEU A 199 3.68 17.17 -1.31
N THR A 200 3.04 18.34 -1.38
CA THR A 200 2.39 18.79 -2.62
C THR A 200 3.37 18.93 -3.77
N GLY A 201 4.58 19.42 -3.51
CA GLY A 201 5.66 19.50 -4.51
C GLY A 201 6.03 18.14 -5.08
N PHE A 202 6.17 17.13 -4.22
CA PHE A 202 6.45 15.76 -4.62
C PHE A 202 5.36 15.18 -5.52
N PHE A 203 4.09 15.29 -5.11
CA PHE A 203 2.98 14.75 -5.91
C PHE A 203 2.82 15.50 -7.24
N LYS A 204 3.04 16.82 -7.27
CA LYS A 204 3.09 17.59 -8.53
C LYS A 204 4.21 17.13 -9.46
N ALA A 205 5.38 16.81 -8.92
CA ALA A 205 6.50 16.29 -9.70
C ALA A 205 6.20 14.89 -10.31
N TRP A 206 5.28 14.14 -9.71
CA TRP A 206 4.71 12.91 -10.25
C TRP A 206 3.49 13.12 -11.17
N GLY A 207 3.17 14.37 -11.53
CA GLY A 207 2.08 14.70 -12.46
C GLY A 207 0.69 14.76 -11.81
N TRP A 208 0.58 14.70 -10.47
CA TRP A 208 -0.71 14.75 -9.80
C TRP A 208 -1.34 16.16 -9.90
N PRO A 209 -2.65 16.26 -10.15
CA PRO A 209 -3.36 17.54 -10.27
C PRO A 209 -3.67 18.11 -8.88
N ILE A 210 -2.63 18.45 -8.12
CA ILE A 210 -2.76 19.05 -6.79
C ILE A 210 -3.33 20.46 -6.92
N GLN A 211 -4.47 20.69 -6.26
CA GLN A 211 -5.23 21.94 -6.27
C GLN A 211 -4.65 22.95 -5.28
N ALA A 212 -4.84 24.25 -5.58
CA ALA A 212 -4.39 25.34 -4.71
C ALA A 212 -4.95 25.25 -3.29
N ALA A 213 -6.20 24.79 -3.12
CA ALA A 213 -6.81 24.59 -1.81
C ALA A 213 -6.04 23.56 -0.95
N THR A 214 -5.53 22.49 -1.57
CA THR A 214 -4.71 21.48 -0.88
C THR A 214 -3.36 22.07 -0.45
N GLU A 215 -2.76 22.90 -1.30
CA GLU A 215 -1.51 23.60 -0.96
C GLU A 215 -1.69 24.60 0.17
N GLU A 216 -2.78 25.36 0.17
CA GLU A 216 -3.11 26.31 1.22
C GLU A 216 -3.27 25.61 2.58
N LYS A 217 -4.01 24.49 2.62
CA LYS A 217 -4.16 23.67 3.83
C LYS A 217 -2.83 23.18 4.40
N LEU A 218 -1.89 22.82 3.51
CA LEU A 218 -0.60 22.25 3.89
C LEU A 218 0.52 23.31 4.02
N SER A 219 0.22 24.59 3.78
CA SER A 219 1.19 25.70 3.75
C SER A 219 1.97 25.89 5.06
N LYS A 220 1.41 25.45 6.19
CA LYS A 220 2.05 25.53 7.51
C LYS A 220 3.10 24.44 7.76
N LEU A 221 3.12 23.38 6.94
CA LEU A 221 4.10 22.30 7.05
C LEU A 221 5.35 22.64 6.22
N LEU A 222 6.51 22.18 6.69
CA LEU A 222 7.76 22.35 5.93
C LEU A 222 7.68 21.58 4.60
N PRO A 223 8.04 22.19 3.47
CA PRO A 223 8.04 21.52 2.17
C PRO A 223 9.11 20.43 2.10
N TRP A 224 8.76 19.31 1.45
CA TRP A 224 9.76 18.30 1.08
C TRP A 224 10.54 18.75 -0.16
N SER A 225 11.43 19.74 0.00
CA SER A 225 12.11 20.40 -1.12
C SER A 225 13.21 19.57 -1.79
N ASP A 226 13.71 18.52 -1.15
CA ASP A 226 14.77 17.63 -1.65
C ASP A 226 14.23 16.27 -2.12
N HIS A 227 12.96 16.21 -2.54
CA HIS A 227 12.34 14.97 -2.96
C HIS A 227 13.03 14.39 -4.23
N PRO A 228 13.04 13.05 -4.43
CA PRO A 228 13.82 12.41 -5.49
C PRO A 228 13.51 12.93 -6.90
N MET A 229 12.27 13.34 -7.17
CA MET A 229 11.88 13.86 -8.49
C MET A 229 12.49 15.23 -8.84
N VAL A 230 13.09 15.97 -7.89
CA VAL A 230 13.75 17.27 -8.18
C VAL A 230 14.93 17.09 -9.13
N GLN A 231 15.61 15.93 -9.08
CA GLN A 231 16.78 15.68 -9.91
C GLN A 231 16.45 15.50 -11.40
N PHE A 232 15.18 15.34 -11.74
CA PHE A 232 14.68 15.18 -13.11
C PHE A 232 13.95 16.43 -13.61
N GLY A 233 14.23 17.58 -12.98
CA GLY A 233 13.63 18.89 -13.22
C GLY A 233 13.66 19.31 -14.67
#